data_AF-A0A3E5G3J7-F1
#
_entry.id   AF-A0A3E5G3J7-F1
#
_cell.length_a   1.000
_cell.length_b   1.000
_cell.length_c   1.000
_cell.angle_alpha   90.00
_cell.angle_beta   90.00
_cell.angle_gamma   90.00
#
_symmetry.space_group_name_H-M   'P 1'
#
loop_
_entity.id
_entity.type
_entity.pdbx_description
1 polymer ?
#
loop_
_entity_poly.entity_id
_entity_poly.type
_entity_poly.pdbx_seq_one_letter_code
_entity_poly.pdbx_strand_id
1 'polypeptide(L)'
;MQEMRIYLLNNTRPYHDEDDGYSGDWFNCPVDFEEVKEKLGVEHEEQFEIADYELPFDLHSDTPLWEINANCRMVLELEGTP
;
A
#
# COMPACT_ATOMS: atom_id res chain seq x y z
N MET A 1 12.20 3.18 14.89
CA MET A 1 11.76 2.47 13.67
C MET A 1 10.65 3.30 13.09
N GLN A 2 10.86 3.85 11.89
CA GLN A 2 9.77 4.50 11.17
C GLN A 2 8.77 3.40 10.76
N GLU A 3 7.49 3.62 10.99
CA GLU A 3 6.46 2.67 10.56
C GLU A 3 6.26 2.86 9.05
N MET A 4 6.87 1.99 8.25
CA MET A 4 6.75 2.05 6.80
C MET A 4 5.40 1.49 6.39
N ARG A 5 4.53 2.36 5.88
CA ARG A 5 3.19 1.95 5.44
C ARG A 5 2.72 2.71 4.21
N ILE A 6 1.84 2.08 3.45
CA ILE A 6 1.18 2.67 2.28
C ILE A 6 -0.33 2.61 2.44
N TYR A 7 -1.03 3.62 1.94
CA TYR A 7 -2.48 3.65 1.88
C TYR A 7 -2.93 3.29 0.46
N LEU A 8 -3.55 2.12 0.33
CA LEU A 8 -4.05 1.63 -0.95
C LEU A 8 -5.55 1.87 -1.04
N LEU A 9 -5.99 2.47 -2.14
CA LEU A 9 -7.39 2.76 -2.42
C LEU A 9 -7.89 1.84 -3.53
N ASN A 10 -8.98 1.11 -3.28
CA ASN A 10 -9.69 0.36 -4.32
C ASN A 10 -10.36 1.35 -5.30
N ASN A 11 -9.85 1.40 -6.53
CA ASN A 11 -10.32 2.32 -7.58
C ASN A 11 -11.57 1.81 -8.33
N THR A 12 -12.00 0.58 -8.06
CA THR A 12 -13.15 -0.05 -8.74
C THR A 12 -14.48 0.21 -8.05
N ARG A 13 -14.45 0.65 -6.79
CA ARG A 13 -15.65 0.95 -6.02
C ARG A 13 -16.06 2.41 -6.23
N PRO A 14 -17.33 2.70 -6.56
CA PRO A 14 -17.81 4.07 -6.58
C PRO A 14 -17.77 4.64 -5.17
N TYR A 15 -17.30 5.89 -5.02
CA TYR A 15 -17.51 6.66 -3.80
C TYR A 15 -19.03 6.74 -3.53
N HIS A 16 -19.49 6.11 -2.45
CA HIS A 16 -20.89 6.15 -2.02
C HIS A 16 -20.97 6.92 -0.70
N ASP A 17 -21.75 8.00 -0.66
CA ASP A 17 -21.98 8.83 0.54
C ASP A 17 -22.58 8.05 1.74
N GLU A 18 -23.03 6.81 1.53
CA GLU A 18 -23.77 6.01 2.53
C GLU A 18 -22.97 4.84 3.11
N ASP A 19 -21.76 4.56 2.62
CA ASP A 19 -20.88 3.51 3.17
C ASP A 19 -19.80 4.19 4.02
N ASP A 20 -19.87 4.01 5.35
CA ASP A 20 -18.94 4.57 6.37
C ASP A 20 -17.46 4.13 6.19
N GLY A 21 -17.13 3.37 5.14
CA GLY A 21 -15.80 2.85 4.85
C GLY A 21 -15.13 3.59 3.71
N TYR A 22 -14.03 4.31 4.00
CA TYR A 22 -13.07 4.68 2.97
C TYR A 22 -12.75 3.44 2.13
N SER A 23 -12.77 3.56 0.79
CA SER A 23 -12.49 2.43 -0.12
C SER A 23 -11.02 1.96 -0.09
N GLY A 24 -10.26 2.32 0.95
CA GLY A 24 -8.84 2.06 1.10
C GLY A 24 -8.42 1.81 2.54
N ASP A 25 -7.25 1.20 2.72
CA ASP A 25 -6.69 0.83 4.02
C ASP A 25 -5.16 1.03 4.02
N TRP A 26 -4.59 1.13 5.22
CA TRP A 26 -3.14 1.18 5.45
C TRP A 26 -2.55 -0.23 5.53
N PHE A 27 -1.43 -0.41 4.84
CA PHE A 27 -0.68 -1.65 4.77
C PHE A 27 0.76 -1.41 5.19
N ASN A 28 1.28 -2.26 6.08
CA ASN A 28 2.67 -2.19 6.50
C ASN A 28 3.59 -2.81 5.44
N CYS A 29 4.75 -2.20 5.26
CA CYS A 29 5.76 -2.65 4.32
C CYS A 29 6.69 -3.70 4.95
N PRO A 30 7.09 -4.76 4.24
CA PRO A 30 6.63 -5.11 2.89
C PRO A 30 5.17 -5.59 2.89
N VAL A 31 4.40 -5.11 1.92
CA VAL A 31 2.97 -5.35 1.76
C VAL A 31 2.73 -6.76 1.23
N ASP A 32 1.87 -7.50 1.91
CA ASP A 32 1.36 -8.79 1.42
C ASP A 32 0.14 -8.57 0.53
N PHE A 33 0.23 -9.02 -0.72
CA PHE A 33 -0.87 -8.86 -1.66
C PHE A 33 -2.11 -9.65 -1.23
N GLU A 34 -1.95 -10.79 -0.55
CA GLU A 34 -3.10 -11.56 -0.03
C GLU A 34 -3.91 -10.74 0.99
N GLU A 35 -3.23 -10.03 1.90
CA GLU A 35 -3.87 -9.09 2.85
C GLU A 35 -4.62 -7.97 2.11
N VAL A 36 -4.03 -7.43 1.05
CA VAL A 36 -4.65 -6.38 0.22
C VAL A 36 -5.95 -6.90 -0.41
N LYS A 37 -5.95 -8.14 -0.93
CA LYS A 37 -7.16 -8.76 -1.48
C LYS A 37 -8.25 -8.91 -0.43
N GLU A 38 -7.92 -9.42 0.75
CA GLU A 38 -8.89 -9.66 1.83
C GLU A 38 -9.50 -8.34 2.34
N LYS A 39 -8.67 -7.31 2.53
CA LYS A 39 -9.11 -6.01 3.05
C LYS A 39 -9.85 -5.17 2.03
N LEU A 40 -9.32 -5.04 0.81
CA LEU A 40 -9.89 -4.17 -0.22
C LEU A 40 -10.90 -4.88 -1.13
N GLY A 41 -10.95 -6.21 -1.12
CA GLY A 41 -11.79 -7.00 -2.02
C GLY A 41 -11.38 -6.86 -3.49
N VAL A 42 -10.08 -6.86 -3.76
CA VAL A 42 -9.47 -6.76 -5.10
C VAL A 42 -8.85 -8.09 -5.52
N GLU A 43 -8.71 -8.32 -6.82
CA GLU A 43 -8.08 -9.52 -7.39
C GLU A 43 -6.75 -9.23 -8.09
N HIS A 44 -6.60 -8.01 -8.63
CA HIS A 44 -5.46 -7.58 -9.43
C HIS A 44 -4.92 -6.21 -8.96
N GLU A 45 -3.63 -5.96 -9.19
CA GLU A 45 -3.00 -4.68 -8.81
C GLU A 45 -3.61 -3.47 -9.53
N GLU A 46 -4.19 -3.65 -10.73
CA GLU A 46 -4.86 -2.60 -11.49
C GLU A 46 -6.13 -2.05 -10.80
N GLN A 47 -6.66 -2.77 -9.80
CA GLN A 47 -7.89 -2.43 -9.09
C GLN A 47 -7.66 -1.57 -7.86
N PHE A 48 -6.41 -1.22 -7.55
CA PHE A 48 -6.09 -0.27 -6.51
C PHE A 48 -5.02 0.71 -6.98
N GLU A 49 -4.91 1.83 -6.26
CA GLU A 49 -3.86 2.82 -6.45
C GLU A 49 -3.30 3.25 -5.11
N ILE A 50 -2.06 3.76 -5.12
CA ILE A 50 -1.44 4.35 -3.92
C ILE A 50 -1.99 5.77 -3.77
N ALA A 51 -2.78 5.98 -2.73
CA ALA A 51 -3.39 7.27 -2.44
C ALA A 51 -2.61 8.09 -1.39
N ASP A 52 -1.87 7.42 -0.50
CA ASP A 52 -0.97 8.06 0.46
C ASP A 52 0.14 7.09 0.91
N TYR A 53 1.22 7.58 1.52
CA TYR A 53 2.31 6.75 2.04
C TYR A 53 3.14 7.43 3.13
N GLU A 54 3.69 6.62 4.04
CA GLU A 54 4.68 7.02 5.04
C GLU A 54 5.98 6.24 4.81
N LEU A 55 6.75 6.66 3.81
CA LEU A 55 7.98 6.00 3.37
C LEU A 55 9.12 7.00 3.19
N PRO A 56 10.39 6.60 3.38
CA PRO A 56 11.54 7.47 3.20
C PRO A 56 11.97 7.63 1.73
N PHE A 57 11.13 7.24 0.78
CA PHE A 57 11.33 7.33 -0.66
C PHE A 57 10.03 7.74 -1.35
N ASP A 58 10.14 8.36 -2.51
CA ASP A 58 8.99 8.81 -3.28
C ASP A 58 8.32 7.65 -4.03
N LEU A 59 6.99 7.69 -4.06
CA LEU A 59 6.16 6.76 -4.82
C LEU A 59 5.26 7.52 -5.79
N HIS A 60 4.99 6.90 -6.93
CA HIS A 60 3.91 7.27 -7.83
C HIS A 60 2.66 6.42 -7.54
N SER A 61 1.48 6.93 -7.89
CA SER A 61 0.19 6.24 -7.67
C SER A 61 0.10 4.87 -8.36
N ASP A 62 0.85 4.69 -9.45
CA ASP A 62 0.94 3.49 -10.27
C ASP A 62 2.18 2.62 -9.99
N THR A 63 2.94 2.94 -8.93
CA THR A 63 4.12 2.14 -8.57
C THR A 63 3.68 0.72 -8.21
N PRO A 64 4.25 -0.32 -8.83
CA PRO A 64 3.80 -1.69 -8.59
C PRO A 64 4.26 -2.20 -7.22
N LEU A 65 3.49 -3.10 -6.59
CA LEU A 65 3.78 -3.57 -5.23
C LEU A 65 5.15 -4.23 -5.09
N TRP A 66 5.62 -4.92 -6.12
CA TRP A 66 6.94 -5.57 -6.10
C TRP A 66 8.08 -4.55 -5.95
N GLU A 67 7.95 -3.36 -6.54
CA GLU A 67 8.96 -2.30 -6.47
C GLU A 67 8.94 -1.64 -5.09
N ILE A 68 7.74 -1.34 -4.58
CA ILE A 68 7.56 -0.84 -3.21
C ILE A 68 8.19 -1.82 -2.20
N ASN A 69 7.88 -3.11 -2.34
CA ASN A 69 8.40 -4.14 -1.45
C ASN A 69 9.91 -4.33 -1.56
N ALA A 70 10.49 -4.17 -2.75
CA ALA A 70 11.94 -4.19 -2.92
C ALA A 70 12.59 -3.01 -2.19
N ASN A 71 12.06 -1.79 -2.37
CA ASN A 71 12.56 -0.58 -1.72
C ASN A 71 12.41 -0.65 -0.19
N CYS A 72 11.26 -1.10 0.31
CA CYS A 72 11.03 -1.31 1.74
C CYS A 72 12.04 -2.30 2.35
N ARG A 73 12.37 -3.39 1.66
CA ARG A 73 13.40 -4.33 2.12
C ARG A 73 14.79 -3.68 2.19
N MET A 74 15.17 -2.91 1.17
CA MET A 74 16.44 -2.19 1.18
C MET A 74 16.54 -1.19 2.34
N VAL A 75 15.46 -0.48 2.65
CA VAL A 75 15.42 0.44 3.81
C VAL A 75 15.58 -0.33 5.12
N LEU A 76 14.85 -1.43 5.31
CA LEU A 76 14.97 -2.28 6.50
C LEU A 76 16.39 -2.83 6.68
N GLU A 77 17.08 -3.18 5.59
CA GLU A 77 18.48 -3.63 5.64
C GLU A 77 19.44 -2.53 6.08
N LEU A 78 19.23 -1.28 5.62
CA LEU A 78 20.03 -0.12 6.02
C LEU A 78 19.77 0.33 7.46
N GLU A 79 18.52 0.28 7.93
CA GLU A 79 18.19 0.55 9.33
C GLU A 79 18.64 -0.58 10.27
N GLY A 80 18.76 -1.80 9.75
CA GLY A 80 19.20 -2.99 10.49
C GLY A 80 20.72 -3.13 10.63
N THR A 81 21.53 -2.27 10.01
CA THR A 81 22.99 -2.25 10.24
C THR A 81 23.34 -1.48 11.52
N PRO A 82 23.98 -2.13 12.51
CA PRO A 82 24.35 -1.51 13.80
C PRO A 82 25.48 -0.48 13.69
#